data_AF-A0A9P2LL40-F1
#
_entry.id   AF-A0A9P2LL40-F1
#
_cell.length_a   1.000
_cell.length_b   1.000
_cell.length_c   1.000
_cell.angle_alpha   90.00
_cell.angle_beta   90.00
_cell.angle_gamma   90.00
#
_symmetry.space_group_name_H-M   'P 1'
#
loop_
_entity.id
_entity.type
_entity.pdbx_description
1 polymer ?
#
loop_
_entity_poly.entity_id
_entity_poly.type
_entity_poly.pdbx_seq_one_letter_code
_entity_poly.pdbx_strand_id
1 'polypeptide(L)'
;MRLKEHFRCVPEIIQYSNLLSYNGQIKALRETSQIKIKPPIVTYRVQDALTVNKTNEKEIDAVVSLILACCEQKEYDGKNFGVITLKGDKQAALIDRKLQSKMNVKEYNDRNILCGNSANFQGDERDVIFLTMVDSNDGEGPLRLQSFGSDDLYKKRYNVAVSRAKDQLWLVHSLDSENDLKKDDIRKGLIDYCNNYKLRQMEFEKNVVQAESEFEKRVMKYLIDRGYHVTPQWEVGAFRIDMVISYKDNRVALECDGERWHGEDKLEEDMNRQSILERLGWRFIRIRGSEFFSDESGSMERVIKKLNEVEIYPEESNHDSNDDNILKNTIISRAQEIMASWYVEDEEDMMKVLQ
;
A
#
# COMPACT_ATOMS: atom_id res chain seq x y z
N MET A 1 13.26 -4.47 23.01
CA MET A 1 12.71 -5.45 22.06
C MET A 1 11.69 -4.75 21.18
N ARG A 2 11.91 -4.70 19.87
CA ARG A 2 10.92 -4.21 18.90
C ARG A 2 10.04 -5.42 18.54
N LEU A 3 8.72 -5.35 18.76
CA LEU A 3 7.79 -6.41 18.38
C LEU A 3 7.90 -6.63 16.86
N LYS A 4 8.35 -7.82 16.45
CA LYS A 4 8.51 -8.20 15.03
C LYS A 4 7.25 -8.85 14.45
N GLU A 5 6.24 -9.10 15.26
CA GLU A 5 5.03 -9.82 14.87
C GLU A 5 3.80 -8.91 14.96
N HIS A 6 2.92 -9.01 13.97
CA HIS A 6 1.71 -8.21 13.87
C HIS A 6 0.50 -9.08 13.53
N PHE A 7 -0.53 -9.04 14.38
CA PHE A 7 -1.70 -9.93 14.31
C PHE A 7 -3.02 -9.22 13.98
N ARG A 8 -2.99 -7.90 13.75
CA ARG A 8 -4.19 -7.04 13.75
C ARG A 8 -4.69 -6.67 12.37
N CYS A 9 -3.84 -6.09 11.52
CA CYS A 9 -4.21 -5.76 10.15
C CYS A 9 -4.02 -6.98 9.27
N VAL A 10 -4.81 -7.07 8.20
CA VAL A 10 -4.47 -7.99 7.10
C VAL A 10 -3.08 -7.64 6.53
N PRO A 11 -2.34 -8.63 5.98
CA PRO A 11 -0.96 -8.43 5.52
C PRO A 11 -0.78 -7.24 4.58
N GLU A 12 -1.72 -7.06 3.65
CA GLU A 12 -1.73 -6.02 2.63
C GLU A 12 -1.73 -4.61 3.25
N ILE A 13 -2.44 -4.42 4.35
CA ILE A 13 -2.55 -3.12 5.04
C ILE A 13 -1.30 -2.82 5.86
N ILE A 14 -0.87 -3.75 6.72
CA ILE A 14 0.29 -3.50 7.60
C ILE A 14 1.58 -3.35 6.80
N GLN A 15 1.67 -4.00 5.63
CA GLN A 15 2.87 -3.96 4.81
C GLN A 15 3.24 -2.54 4.37
N TYR A 16 2.28 -1.61 4.18
CA TYR A 16 2.59 -0.18 3.99
C TYR A 16 3.44 0.38 5.13
N SER A 17 2.97 0.20 6.37
CA SER A 17 3.67 0.70 7.56
C SER A 17 5.02 -0.01 7.73
N ASN A 18 5.07 -1.30 7.43
CA ASN A 18 6.28 -2.12 7.48
C ASN A 18 7.39 -1.53 6.59
N LEU A 19 7.04 -1.12 5.37
CA LEU A 19 7.94 -0.49 4.42
C LEU A 19 8.34 0.91 4.84
N LEU A 20 7.36 1.71 5.23
CA LEU A 20 7.60 3.09 5.58
C LEU A 20 8.54 3.21 6.79
N SER A 21 8.40 2.34 7.81
CA SER A 21 8.96 2.61 9.14
C SER A 21 9.69 1.48 9.85
N TYR A 22 9.60 0.26 9.32
CA TYR A 22 10.18 -0.92 9.96
C TYR A 22 11.12 -1.70 9.04
N ASN A 23 11.49 -1.13 7.89
CA ASN A 23 12.41 -1.72 6.92
C ASN A 23 12.01 -3.15 6.51
N GLY A 24 10.71 -3.45 6.45
CA GLY A 24 10.20 -4.77 6.08
C GLY A 24 10.30 -5.85 7.19
N GLN A 25 10.76 -5.50 8.39
CA GLN A 25 11.04 -6.46 9.47
C GLN A 25 9.80 -6.99 10.21
N ILE A 26 8.62 -6.40 10.00
CA ILE A 26 7.37 -6.90 10.58
C ILE A 26 6.91 -8.16 9.82
N LYS A 27 6.61 -9.20 10.58
CA LYS A 27 5.91 -10.41 10.14
C LYS A 27 4.41 -10.23 10.40
N ALA A 28 3.61 -10.15 9.33
CA ALA A 28 2.16 -10.18 9.42
C ALA A 28 1.70 -11.63 9.62
N LEU A 29 1.01 -11.90 10.73
CA LEU A 29 0.59 -13.24 11.16
C LEU A 29 -0.93 -13.33 11.36
N ARG A 30 -1.68 -12.37 10.80
CA ARG A 30 -3.13 -12.38 10.88
C ARG A 30 -3.72 -13.43 9.94
N GLU A 31 -4.60 -14.27 10.47
CA GLU A 31 -5.40 -15.22 9.67
C GLU A 31 -6.48 -14.47 8.88
N THR A 32 -6.55 -14.69 7.56
CA THR A 32 -7.42 -13.90 6.65
C THR A 32 -8.49 -14.74 5.93
N SER A 33 -8.48 -16.06 6.07
CA SER A 33 -9.37 -16.97 5.33
C SER A 33 -10.87 -16.73 5.56
N GLN A 34 -11.26 -16.18 6.71
CA GLN A 34 -12.66 -15.91 7.04
C GLN A 34 -13.12 -14.48 6.69
N ILE A 35 -12.21 -13.63 6.19
CA ILE A 35 -12.52 -12.24 5.85
C ILE A 35 -13.20 -12.19 4.48
N LYS A 36 -14.51 -11.89 4.49
CA LYS A 36 -15.34 -11.79 3.28
C LYS A 36 -15.19 -10.46 2.54
N ILE A 37 -14.71 -9.42 3.23
CA ILE A 37 -14.52 -8.09 2.64
C ILE A 37 -13.27 -8.11 1.77
N LYS A 38 -13.48 -8.01 0.46
CA LYS A 38 -12.43 -7.89 -0.56
C LYS A 38 -12.78 -6.78 -1.54
N PRO A 39 -11.80 -6.02 -2.06
CA PRO A 39 -10.36 -6.11 -1.77
C PRO A 39 -10.01 -5.51 -0.39
N PRO A 40 -8.88 -5.87 0.24
CA PRO A 40 -8.44 -5.32 1.54
C PRO A 40 -7.98 -3.86 1.46
N ILE A 41 -7.56 -3.39 0.28
CA ILE A 41 -7.25 -1.98 0.05
C ILE A 41 -8.01 -1.53 -1.20
N VAL A 42 -8.69 -0.39 -1.08
CA VAL A 42 -9.45 0.24 -2.15
C VAL A 42 -9.04 1.71 -2.26
N THR A 43 -8.70 2.15 -3.47
CA THR A 43 -8.48 3.57 -3.78
C THR A 43 -9.70 4.14 -4.49
N TYR A 44 -10.13 5.33 -4.09
CA TYR A 44 -11.20 6.09 -4.72
C TYR A 44 -10.75 7.53 -4.96
N ARG A 45 -10.50 7.86 -6.23
CA ARG A 45 -10.12 9.21 -6.66
C ARG A 45 -11.36 10.04 -6.95
N VAL A 46 -11.54 11.11 -6.17
CA VAL A 46 -12.60 12.10 -6.36
C VAL A 46 -12.18 13.08 -7.44
N GLN A 47 -13.04 13.26 -8.45
CA GLN A 47 -12.78 14.19 -9.56
C GLN A 47 -13.25 15.61 -9.23
N ASP A 48 -12.58 16.59 -9.82
CA ASP A 48 -12.95 18.01 -9.76
C ASP A 48 -13.13 18.56 -8.33
N ALA A 49 -12.34 18.07 -7.37
CA ALA A 49 -12.44 18.47 -5.98
C ALA A 49 -11.52 19.65 -5.67
N LEU A 50 -11.99 20.54 -4.79
CA LEU A 50 -11.24 21.69 -4.33
C LEU A 50 -11.11 21.67 -2.81
N THR A 51 -9.89 21.88 -2.34
CA THR A 51 -9.56 21.96 -0.92
C THR A 51 -9.48 23.42 -0.49
N VAL A 52 -10.48 23.88 0.28
CA VAL A 52 -10.52 25.24 0.84
C VAL A 52 -10.38 25.15 2.35
N ASN A 53 -9.43 25.89 2.93
CA ASN A 53 -9.21 25.92 4.38
C ASN A 53 -9.07 24.53 5.02
N LYS A 54 -8.29 23.63 4.37
CA LYS A 54 -8.08 22.23 4.81
C LYS A 54 -9.39 21.43 4.93
N THR A 55 -10.35 21.73 4.07
CA THR A 55 -11.62 21.03 3.93
C THR A 55 -11.85 20.75 2.45
N ASN A 56 -12.29 19.54 2.11
CA ASN A 56 -12.61 19.13 0.75
C ASN A 56 -14.00 18.50 0.76
N GLU A 57 -15.00 19.27 0.34
CA GLU A 57 -16.42 18.89 0.38
C GLU A 57 -16.73 17.67 -0.50
N LYS A 58 -16.09 17.53 -1.67
CA LYS A 58 -16.31 16.35 -2.51
C LYS A 58 -15.72 15.08 -1.89
N GLU A 59 -14.60 15.18 -1.18
CA GLU A 59 -14.10 14.04 -0.39
C GLU A 59 -15.03 13.69 0.78
N ILE A 60 -15.67 14.69 1.42
CA ILE A 60 -16.68 14.45 2.47
C ILE A 60 -17.83 13.62 1.88
N ASP A 61 -18.36 14.06 0.74
CA ASP A 61 -19.51 13.42 0.09
C ASP A 61 -19.19 11.99 -0.36
N ALA A 62 -17.99 11.80 -0.93
CA ALA A 62 -17.50 10.48 -1.30
C ALA A 62 -17.37 9.56 -0.08
N VAL A 63 -16.76 10.00 1.02
CA VAL A 63 -16.61 9.18 2.23
C VAL A 63 -17.98 8.79 2.80
N VAL A 64 -18.89 9.76 2.95
CA VAL A 64 -20.23 9.51 3.53
C VAL A 64 -21.00 8.52 2.66
N SER A 65 -21.03 8.71 1.34
CA SER A 65 -21.78 7.85 0.42
C SER A 65 -21.21 6.44 0.34
N LEU A 66 -19.88 6.30 0.36
CA LEU A 66 -19.22 4.99 0.41
C LEU A 66 -19.55 4.24 1.71
N ILE A 67 -19.55 4.91 2.85
CA ILE A 67 -19.92 4.29 4.14
C ILE A 67 -21.38 3.82 4.11
N LEU A 68 -22.31 4.65 3.62
CA LEU A 68 -23.71 4.28 3.47
C LEU A 68 -23.87 3.08 2.54
N ALA A 69 -23.21 3.09 1.38
CA ALA A 69 -23.22 1.97 0.44
C ALA A 69 -22.65 0.68 1.05
N CYS A 70 -21.57 0.76 1.85
CA CYS A 70 -21.03 -0.39 2.57
C CYS A 70 -22.04 -0.96 3.58
N CYS A 71 -22.79 -0.11 4.30
CA CYS A 71 -23.78 -0.55 5.28
C CYS A 71 -24.94 -1.33 4.66
N GLU A 72 -25.20 -1.18 3.36
CA GLU A 72 -26.21 -1.94 2.62
C GLU A 72 -25.72 -3.32 2.14
N GLN A 73 -24.41 -3.63 2.27
CA GLN A 73 -23.83 -4.89 1.82
C GLN A 73 -23.67 -5.89 2.98
N LYS A 74 -24.13 -7.13 2.78
CA LYS A 74 -24.06 -8.22 3.77
C LYS A 74 -22.63 -8.55 4.23
N GLU A 75 -21.64 -8.30 3.39
CA GLU A 75 -20.22 -8.52 3.69
C GLU A 75 -19.74 -7.65 4.85
N TYR A 76 -20.42 -6.52 5.09
CA TYR A 76 -20.11 -5.58 6.15
C TYR A 76 -20.94 -5.81 7.40
N ASP A 77 -21.86 -6.79 7.47
CA ASP A 77 -22.70 -7.02 8.64
C ASP A 77 -21.88 -7.17 9.94
N GLY A 78 -22.25 -6.39 10.97
CA GLY A 78 -21.57 -6.38 12.26
C GLY A 78 -20.18 -5.73 12.28
N LYS A 79 -19.73 -5.14 11.16
CA LYS A 79 -18.44 -4.45 11.07
C LYS A 79 -18.53 -3.04 11.58
N ASN A 80 -17.45 -2.61 12.23
CA ASN A 80 -17.29 -1.24 12.69
C ASN A 80 -16.43 -0.40 11.73
N PHE A 81 -16.69 0.92 11.75
CA PHE A 81 -16.17 1.86 10.76
C PHE A 81 -15.40 3.00 11.43
N GLY A 82 -14.36 3.49 10.77
CA GLY A 82 -13.67 4.71 11.19
C GLY A 82 -13.28 5.58 10.02
N VAL A 83 -13.28 6.89 10.23
CA VAL A 83 -12.83 7.90 9.28
C VAL A 83 -11.64 8.63 9.87
N ILE A 84 -10.51 8.61 9.15
CA ILE A 84 -9.30 9.31 9.56
C ILE A 84 -8.92 10.35 8.52
N THR A 85 -8.80 11.61 8.93
CA THR A 85 -8.32 12.69 8.07
C THR A 85 -6.82 12.85 8.20
N LEU A 86 -6.11 12.93 7.07
CA LEU A 86 -4.65 13.14 7.06
C LEU A 86 -4.29 14.62 7.24
N LYS A 87 -5.24 15.51 6.95
CA LYS A 87 -5.10 16.97 7.05
C LYS A 87 -6.45 17.59 7.43
N GLY A 88 -6.42 18.53 8.38
CA GLY A 88 -7.60 19.28 8.82
C GLY A 88 -8.54 18.51 9.75
N ASP A 89 -8.65 18.94 11.00
CA ASP A 89 -9.58 18.32 11.97
C ASP A 89 -11.05 18.66 11.66
N LYS A 90 -11.28 19.81 11.00
CA LYS A 90 -12.63 20.25 10.58
C LYS A 90 -13.27 19.27 9.61
N GLN A 91 -12.50 18.67 8.69
CA GLN A 91 -12.98 17.66 7.75
C GLN A 91 -13.66 16.50 8.48
N ALA A 92 -13.04 15.98 9.56
CA ALA A 92 -13.56 14.83 10.30
C ALA A 92 -14.91 15.16 10.95
N ALA A 93 -15.03 16.35 11.55
CA ALA A 93 -16.27 16.80 12.17
C ALA A 93 -17.40 17.03 11.14
N LEU A 94 -17.06 17.46 9.93
CA LEU A 94 -18.05 17.62 8.86
C LEU A 94 -18.53 16.27 8.31
N ILE A 95 -17.62 15.31 8.13
CA ILE A 95 -17.99 13.94 7.76
C ILE A 95 -18.90 13.33 8.82
N ASP A 96 -18.54 13.48 10.10
CA ASP A 96 -19.32 12.95 11.20
C ASP A 96 -20.74 13.52 11.24
N ARG A 97 -20.86 14.86 11.11
CA ARG A 97 -22.16 15.54 11.05
C ARG A 97 -22.99 15.07 9.86
N LYS A 98 -22.39 14.89 8.68
CA LYS A 98 -23.10 14.46 7.47
C LYS A 98 -23.51 12.98 7.55
N LEU A 99 -22.71 12.12 8.20
CA LEU A 99 -23.10 10.76 8.53
C LEU A 99 -24.31 10.73 9.47
N GLN A 100 -24.28 11.51 10.56
CA GLN A 100 -25.41 11.57 11.50
C GLN A 100 -26.70 12.11 10.87
N SER A 101 -26.62 12.93 9.82
CA SER A 101 -27.81 13.43 9.12
C SER A 101 -28.34 12.49 8.03
N LYS A 102 -27.47 11.73 7.36
CA LYS A 102 -27.86 10.83 6.25
C LYS A 102 -28.02 9.36 6.67
N MET A 103 -27.49 8.96 7.83
CA MET A 103 -27.60 7.60 8.38
C MET A 103 -28.61 7.56 9.52
N ASN A 104 -29.35 6.45 9.65
CA ASN A 104 -30.22 6.27 10.82
C ASN A 104 -29.38 6.10 12.11
N VAL A 105 -29.89 6.63 13.23
CA VAL A 105 -29.15 6.67 14.51
C VAL A 105 -28.79 5.28 15.03
N LYS A 106 -29.66 4.28 14.81
CA LYS A 106 -29.39 2.91 15.25
C LYS A 106 -28.19 2.32 14.51
N GLU A 107 -28.17 2.44 13.19
CA GLU A 107 -27.07 1.98 12.33
C GLU A 107 -25.77 2.69 12.71
N TYR A 108 -25.78 4.02 12.87
CA TYR A 108 -24.57 4.76 13.26
C TYR A 108 -23.96 4.22 14.56
N ASN A 109 -24.79 3.92 15.56
CA ASN A 109 -24.35 3.34 16.83
C ASN A 109 -23.90 1.88 16.69
N ASP A 110 -24.67 1.05 15.99
CA ASP A 110 -24.37 -0.37 15.77
C ASP A 110 -23.03 -0.54 15.01
N ARG A 111 -22.71 0.40 14.11
CA ARG A 111 -21.44 0.47 13.37
C ARG A 111 -20.27 1.06 14.18
N ASN A 112 -20.51 1.56 15.38
CA ASN A 112 -19.49 2.19 16.24
C ASN A 112 -18.57 3.17 15.48
N ILE A 113 -19.19 4.08 14.73
CA ILE A 113 -18.48 5.00 13.83
C ILE A 113 -17.64 5.98 14.66
N LEU A 114 -16.38 6.15 14.29
CA LEU A 114 -15.49 7.18 14.83
C LEU A 114 -14.93 8.02 13.68
N CYS A 115 -15.03 9.35 13.77
CA CYS A 115 -14.42 10.27 12.81
C CYS A 115 -13.38 11.14 13.54
N GLY A 116 -12.15 11.20 13.02
CA GLY A 116 -11.09 11.99 13.66
C GLY A 116 -9.80 12.05 12.85
N ASN A 117 -8.73 12.48 13.50
CA ASN A 117 -7.37 12.39 12.96
C ASN A 117 -6.64 11.16 13.54
N SER A 118 -5.39 10.93 13.11
CA SER A 118 -4.60 9.78 13.55
C SER A 118 -4.42 9.70 15.08
N ALA A 119 -4.40 10.84 15.78
CA ALA A 119 -4.23 10.88 17.23
C ALA A 119 -5.51 10.46 17.97
N ASN A 120 -6.70 10.81 17.45
CA ASN A 120 -7.97 10.36 18.03
C ASN A 120 -8.12 8.83 18.01
N PHE A 121 -7.47 8.17 17.04
CA PHE A 121 -7.46 6.71 16.92
C PHE A 121 -6.30 6.04 17.68
N GLN A 122 -5.58 6.76 18.54
CA GLN A 122 -4.47 6.15 19.27
C GLN A 122 -4.94 5.03 20.20
N GLY A 123 -4.51 3.80 19.92
CA GLY A 123 -4.90 2.61 20.68
C GLY A 123 -6.23 2.00 20.23
N ASP A 124 -6.98 2.70 19.38
CA ASP A 124 -8.22 2.21 18.78
C ASP A 124 -7.95 1.62 17.37
N GLU A 125 -8.95 0.97 16.80
CA GLU A 125 -8.91 0.28 15.51
C GLU A 125 -10.33 -0.01 15.01
N ARG A 126 -10.48 -0.13 13.69
CA ARG A 126 -11.77 -0.50 13.09
C ARG A 126 -11.60 -1.59 12.04
N ASP A 127 -12.66 -2.36 11.83
CA ASP A 127 -12.71 -3.37 10.79
C ASP A 127 -12.50 -2.71 9.43
N VAL A 128 -13.17 -1.57 9.20
CA VAL A 128 -13.05 -0.77 7.98
C VAL A 128 -12.64 0.66 8.32
N ILE A 129 -11.58 1.16 7.68
CA ILE A 129 -11.14 2.56 7.79
C ILE A 129 -11.24 3.27 6.45
N PHE A 130 -11.80 4.48 6.48
CA PHE A 130 -11.77 5.45 5.39
C PHE A 130 -10.73 6.52 5.72
N LEU A 131 -9.64 6.55 4.95
CA LEU A 131 -8.66 7.62 4.97
C LEU A 131 -9.03 8.68 3.94
N THR A 132 -9.08 9.94 4.34
CA THR A 132 -9.23 11.09 3.44
C THR A 132 -7.98 11.96 3.46
N MET A 133 -7.47 12.28 2.28
CA MET A 133 -6.21 13.01 2.14
C MET A 133 -6.38 14.52 2.32
N VAL A 134 -7.53 15.08 1.95
CA VAL A 134 -7.89 16.50 2.12
C VAL A 134 -6.86 17.42 1.45
N ASP A 135 -6.50 17.08 0.21
CA ASP A 135 -5.67 17.92 -0.66
C ASP A 135 -6.15 17.78 -2.11
N SER A 136 -5.98 18.86 -2.87
CA SER A 136 -6.33 18.95 -4.29
C SER A 136 -5.30 19.82 -4.99
N ASN A 137 -5.12 19.62 -6.29
CA ASN A 137 -4.29 20.48 -7.13
C ASN A 137 -5.16 21.23 -8.14
N ASP A 138 -5.28 22.54 -7.96
CA ASP A 138 -6.04 23.47 -8.81
C ASP A 138 -5.14 24.48 -9.54
N GLY A 139 -3.81 24.37 -9.37
CA GLY A 139 -2.81 25.28 -9.93
C GLY A 139 -1.97 24.68 -11.05
N GLU A 140 -1.09 25.50 -11.62
CA GLU A 140 -0.12 25.04 -12.62
C GLU A 140 1.08 24.33 -11.97
N GLY A 141 1.23 23.04 -12.28
CA GLY A 141 2.35 22.21 -11.85
C GLY A 141 2.12 21.45 -10.52
N PRO A 142 3.11 20.67 -10.07
CA PRO A 142 2.95 19.80 -8.91
C PRO A 142 2.95 20.58 -7.59
N LEU A 143 2.18 20.08 -6.63
CA LEU A 143 2.11 20.61 -5.27
C LEU A 143 3.48 20.65 -4.59
N ARG A 144 3.60 21.50 -3.57
CA ARG A 144 4.79 21.54 -2.73
C ARG A 144 5.01 20.16 -2.09
N LEU A 145 6.25 19.69 -2.16
CA LEU A 145 6.67 18.42 -1.57
C LEU A 145 6.34 18.38 -0.08
N GLN A 146 5.62 17.34 0.32
CA GLN A 146 5.41 16.98 1.72
C GLN A 146 6.33 15.82 2.08
N SER A 147 7.47 16.16 2.71
CA SER A 147 8.38 15.17 3.29
C SER A 147 7.85 14.66 4.64
N PHE A 148 8.64 13.90 5.39
CA PHE A 148 8.22 13.30 6.67
C PHE A 148 7.94 14.31 7.79
N GLY A 149 8.28 15.59 7.59
CA GLY A 149 8.14 16.65 8.60
C GLY A 149 9.21 16.56 9.69
N SER A 150 9.22 17.54 10.59
CA SER A 150 10.09 17.52 11.77
C SER A 150 9.80 16.29 12.64
N ASP A 151 10.85 15.62 13.12
CA ASP A 151 10.76 14.41 13.95
C ASP A 151 9.85 13.30 13.39
N ASP A 152 9.82 13.17 12.06
CA ASP A 152 9.00 12.20 11.34
C ASP A 152 7.49 12.31 11.64
N LEU A 153 7.00 13.51 11.95
CA LEU A 153 5.60 13.72 12.36
C LEU A 153 4.58 13.19 11.33
N TYR A 154 4.78 13.49 10.04
CA TYR A 154 3.86 13.01 8.98
C TYR A 154 4.01 11.51 8.77
N LYS A 155 5.24 11.00 8.83
CA LYS A 155 5.50 9.56 8.73
C LYS A 155 4.78 8.79 9.85
N LYS A 156 4.89 9.24 11.11
CA LYS A 156 4.17 8.69 12.27
C LYS A 156 2.65 8.77 12.07
N ARG A 157 2.13 9.91 11.61
CA ARG A 157 0.70 10.09 11.30
C ARG A 157 0.19 9.06 10.29
N TYR A 158 0.91 8.87 9.18
CA TYR A 158 0.52 7.94 8.11
C TYR A 158 0.59 6.48 8.58
N ASN A 159 1.66 6.08 9.29
CA ASN A 159 1.73 4.74 9.89
C ASN A 159 0.54 4.49 10.81
N VAL A 160 0.26 5.45 11.70
CA VAL A 160 -0.83 5.32 12.66
C VAL A 160 -2.14 5.19 11.90
N ALA A 161 -2.44 6.10 10.97
CA ALA A 161 -3.69 6.11 10.21
C ALA A 161 -3.93 4.79 9.45
N VAL A 162 -2.93 4.31 8.70
CA VAL A 162 -3.07 3.08 7.90
C VAL A 162 -3.22 1.84 8.79
N SER A 163 -2.46 1.74 9.88
CA SER A 163 -2.51 0.58 10.79
C SER A 163 -3.75 0.52 11.71
N ARG A 164 -4.71 1.44 11.57
CA ARG A 164 -6.02 1.35 12.25
C ARG A 164 -7.01 0.45 11.54
N ALA A 165 -6.77 0.15 10.26
CA ALA A 165 -7.64 -0.70 9.48
C ALA A 165 -7.31 -2.17 9.74
N LYS A 166 -8.29 -2.95 10.19
CA LYS A 166 -8.13 -4.39 10.34
C LYS A 166 -8.32 -5.07 8.98
N ASP A 167 -9.55 -5.05 8.48
CA ASP A 167 -10.01 -5.88 7.36
C ASP A 167 -9.91 -5.13 6.03
N GLN A 168 -10.29 -3.85 6.02
CA GLN A 168 -10.29 -3.05 4.79
C GLN A 168 -9.89 -1.59 5.02
N LEU A 169 -9.12 -1.08 4.07
CA LEU A 169 -8.70 0.31 3.97
C LEU A 169 -9.26 0.94 2.70
N TRP A 170 -10.06 1.99 2.84
CA TRP A 170 -10.43 2.89 1.74
C TRP A 170 -9.55 4.13 1.78
N LEU A 171 -8.83 4.41 0.70
CA LEU A 171 -8.11 5.68 0.52
C LEU A 171 -8.91 6.57 -0.45
N VAL A 172 -9.51 7.61 0.10
CA VAL A 172 -10.22 8.65 -0.64
C VAL A 172 -9.29 9.86 -0.82
N HIS A 173 -9.06 10.26 -2.07
CA HIS A 173 -8.18 11.39 -2.40
C HIS A 173 -8.64 12.09 -3.67
N SER A 174 -8.14 13.31 -3.92
CA SER A 174 -8.48 14.07 -5.13
C SER A 174 -7.28 14.29 -6.07
N LEU A 175 -6.13 13.70 -5.76
CA LEU A 175 -4.86 13.94 -6.45
C LEU A 175 -4.56 12.92 -7.55
N ASP A 176 -3.88 13.38 -8.59
CA ASP A 176 -3.12 12.61 -9.56
C ASP A 176 -1.71 12.32 -9.03
N SER A 177 -1.36 11.06 -8.77
CA SER A 177 -0.04 10.72 -8.22
C SER A 177 1.13 11.09 -9.14
N GLU A 178 0.92 11.14 -10.45
CA GLU A 178 1.98 11.40 -11.42
C GLU A 178 2.12 12.88 -11.73
N ASN A 179 0.99 13.58 -11.81
CA ASN A 179 0.97 14.97 -12.26
C ASN A 179 0.98 15.96 -11.09
N ASP A 180 0.34 15.64 -9.96
CA ASP A 180 0.16 16.59 -8.85
C ASP A 180 1.26 16.50 -7.80
N LEU A 181 2.02 15.41 -7.77
CA LEU A 181 2.93 15.10 -6.67
C LEU A 181 4.37 14.89 -7.14
N LYS A 182 5.31 15.39 -6.35
CA LYS A 182 6.74 15.24 -6.62
C LYS A 182 7.23 13.86 -6.20
N LYS A 183 8.35 13.43 -6.78
CA LYS A 183 9.12 12.29 -6.28
C LYS A 183 9.41 12.48 -4.78
N ASP A 184 9.33 11.38 -4.03
CA ASP A 184 9.51 11.29 -2.57
C ASP A 184 8.42 11.99 -1.71
N ASP A 185 7.30 12.42 -2.31
CA ASP A 185 6.17 12.93 -1.55
C ASP A 185 5.47 11.79 -0.78
N ILE A 186 5.23 11.99 0.52
CA ILE A 186 4.57 10.97 1.34
C ILE A 186 3.14 10.65 0.86
N ARG A 187 2.46 11.63 0.26
CA ARG A 187 1.13 11.42 -0.35
C ARG A 187 1.23 10.48 -1.54
N LYS A 188 2.21 10.70 -2.41
CA LYS A 188 2.49 9.85 -3.59
C LYS A 188 2.82 8.44 -3.14
N GLY A 189 3.72 8.30 -2.17
CA GLY A 189 4.08 7.00 -1.60
C GLY A 189 2.90 6.20 -1.04
N LEU A 190 1.88 6.85 -0.46
CA LEU A 190 0.66 6.17 -0.02
C LEU A 190 -0.26 5.80 -1.19
N ILE A 191 -0.51 6.72 -2.12
CA ILE A 191 -1.37 6.48 -3.30
C ILE A 191 -0.80 5.34 -4.14
N ASP A 192 0.48 5.41 -4.47
CA ASP A 192 1.17 4.41 -5.29
C ASP A 192 1.18 3.05 -4.61
N TYR A 193 1.37 2.99 -3.29
CA TYR A 193 1.26 1.73 -2.56
C TYR A 193 -0.15 1.14 -2.67
N CYS A 194 -1.19 1.94 -2.40
CA CYS A 194 -2.57 1.47 -2.40
C CYS A 194 -3.07 1.07 -3.79
N ASN A 195 -2.54 1.68 -4.87
CA ASN A 195 -2.86 1.28 -6.23
C ASN A 195 -2.16 -0.04 -6.63
N ASN A 196 -0.99 -0.35 -6.06
CA ASN A 196 -0.13 -1.45 -6.51
C ASN A 196 0.05 -2.60 -5.49
N TYR A 197 -0.72 -2.62 -4.39
CA TYR A 197 -0.49 -3.60 -3.30
C TYR A 197 -0.64 -5.07 -3.74
N LYS A 198 -1.57 -5.38 -4.66
CA LYS A 198 -1.80 -6.75 -5.15
C LYS A 198 -0.58 -7.30 -5.88
N LEU A 199 0.10 -6.46 -6.67
CA LEU A 199 1.30 -6.88 -7.39
C LEU A 199 2.46 -7.18 -6.46
N ARG A 200 2.67 -6.29 -5.49
CA ARG A 200 3.67 -6.51 -4.43
C ARG A 200 3.41 -7.82 -3.69
N GLN A 201 2.14 -8.15 -3.44
CA GLN A 201 1.75 -9.39 -2.81
C GLN A 201 1.92 -10.62 -3.72
N MET A 202 1.52 -10.55 -4.99
CA MET A 202 1.67 -11.66 -5.94
C MET A 202 3.13 -11.96 -6.26
N GLU A 203 3.96 -10.94 -6.42
CA GLU A 203 5.41 -11.10 -6.54
C GLU A 203 5.98 -11.71 -5.26
N PHE A 204 5.55 -11.25 -4.08
CA PHE A 204 6.00 -11.83 -2.81
C PHE A 204 5.58 -13.31 -2.68
N GLU A 205 4.32 -13.66 -2.95
CA GLU A 205 3.79 -15.02 -2.76
C GLU A 205 4.28 -16.01 -3.82
N LYS A 206 4.40 -15.62 -5.10
CA LYS A 206 4.97 -16.49 -6.14
C LYS A 206 6.46 -16.76 -5.92
N ASN A 207 7.20 -15.74 -5.47
CA ASN A 207 8.66 -15.83 -5.43
C ASN A 207 9.21 -16.39 -4.11
N VAL A 208 8.55 -16.13 -2.97
CA VAL A 208 9.03 -16.55 -1.64
C VAL A 208 8.92 -18.06 -1.41
N VAL A 209 7.98 -18.75 -2.07
CA VAL A 209 7.83 -20.22 -1.98
C VAL A 209 9.01 -20.95 -2.62
N GLN A 210 9.71 -20.31 -3.56
CA GLN A 210 10.84 -20.90 -4.28
C GLN A 210 12.22 -20.50 -3.72
N ALA A 211 12.29 -19.51 -2.84
CA ALA A 211 13.55 -19.14 -2.18
C ALA A 211 13.96 -20.20 -1.13
N GLU A 212 15.20 -20.67 -1.21
CA GLU A 212 15.69 -21.84 -0.46
C GLU A 212 16.19 -21.49 0.95
N SER A 213 16.50 -20.22 1.20
CA SER A 213 16.99 -19.75 2.50
C SER A 213 16.25 -18.52 3.03
N GLU A 214 16.22 -18.35 4.37
CA GLU A 214 15.71 -17.12 5.00
C GLU A 214 16.51 -15.87 4.60
N PHE A 215 17.75 -16.04 4.16
CA PHE A 215 18.55 -14.96 3.59
C PHE A 215 17.98 -14.50 2.24
N GLU A 216 17.79 -15.43 1.29
CA GLU A 216 17.20 -15.14 -0.02
C GLU A 216 15.80 -14.52 0.11
N LYS A 217 14.94 -15.09 0.98
CA LYS A 217 13.59 -14.56 1.22
C LYS A 217 13.60 -13.10 1.65
N ARG A 218 14.56 -12.69 2.49
CA ARG A 218 14.67 -11.31 2.98
C ARG A 218 15.17 -10.36 1.89
N VAL A 219 16.18 -10.77 1.12
CA VAL A 219 16.69 -9.99 -0.02
C VAL A 219 15.59 -9.80 -1.07
N MET A 220 14.91 -10.88 -1.42
CA MET A 220 13.81 -10.90 -2.38
C MET A 220 12.64 -10.01 -1.94
N LYS A 221 12.20 -10.18 -0.68
CA LYS A 221 11.17 -9.33 -0.06
C LYS A 221 11.56 -7.86 -0.21
N TYR A 222 12.78 -7.50 0.16
CA TYR A 222 13.26 -6.11 0.11
C TYR A 222 13.16 -5.49 -1.29
N LEU A 223 13.44 -6.26 -2.34
CA LEU A 223 13.44 -5.82 -3.72
C LEU A 223 12.03 -5.72 -4.29
N ILE A 224 11.20 -6.75 -4.11
CA ILE A 224 9.78 -6.75 -4.51
C ILE A 224 9.04 -5.59 -3.84
N ASP A 225 9.29 -5.39 -2.54
CA ASP A 225 8.70 -4.29 -1.77
C ASP A 225 9.07 -2.89 -2.31
N ARG A 226 10.12 -2.79 -3.13
CA ARG A 226 10.56 -1.57 -3.79
C ARG A 226 10.15 -1.49 -5.26
N GLY A 227 9.36 -2.43 -5.75
CA GLY A 227 8.85 -2.47 -7.13
C GLY A 227 9.79 -3.13 -8.13
N TYR A 228 10.81 -3.87 -7.69
CA TYR A 228 11.65 -4.63 -8.61
C TYR A 228 10.98 -5.95 -8.99
N HIS A 229 11.01 -6.28 -10.28
CA HIS A 229 10.60 -7.60 -10.73
C HIS A 229 11.69 -8.63 -10.39
N VAL A 230 11.36 -9.55 -9.50
CA VAL A 230 12.28 -10.60 -9.04
C VAL A 230 11.75 -11.94 -9.50
N THR A 231 12.60 -12.81 -10.02
CA THR A 231 12.28 -14.21 -10.34
C THR A 231 13.29 -15.13 -9.63
N PRO A 232 12.88 -15.93 -8.63
CA PRO A 232 13.76 -16.89 -7.96
C PRO A 232 14.13 -18.06 -8.87
N GLN A 233 15.16 -18.80 -8.47
CA GLN A 233 15.49 -20.14 -8.97
C GLN A 233 15.50 -20.23 -10.50
N TRP A 234 16.16 -19.26 -11.15
CA TRP A 234 16.18 -19.14 -12.59
C TRP A 234 17.12 -20.19 -13.22
N GLU A 235 16.57 -21.08 -14.05
CA GLU A 235 17.33 -22.12 -14.73
C GLU A 235 18.01 -21.60 -16.01
N VAL A 236 19.30 -21.93 -16.17
CA VAL A 236 20.10 -21.67 -17.38
C VAL A 236 20.79 -22.96 -17.79
N GLY A 237 20.12 -23.75 -18.65
CA GLY A 237 20.61 -25.06 -19.06
C GLY A 237 20.69 -26.01 -17.87
N ALA A 238 21.91 -26.43 -17.51
CA ALA A 238 22.14 -27.30 -16.35
C ALA A 238 22.41 -26.53 -15.04
N PHE A 239 22.45 -25.20 -15.08
CA PHE A 239 22.76 -24.35 -13.93
C PHE A 239 21.51 -23.65 -13.42
N ARG A 240 21.56 -23.19 -12.17
CA ARG A 240 20.49 -22.43 -11.52
C ARG A 240 21.06 -21.19 -10.85
N ILE A 241 20.33 -20.08 -10.93
CA ILE A 241 20.64 -18.79 -10.32
C ILE A 241 19.64 -18.55 -9.19
N ASP A 242 20.10 -18.12 -8.01
CA ASP A 242 19.25 -17.91 -6.83
C ASP A 242 18.05 -17.00 -7.12
N MET A 243 18.29 -15.84 -7.72
CA MET A 243 17.24 -14.99 -8.27
C MET A 243 17.74 -14.08 -9.40
N VAL A 244 16.84 -13.73 -10.31
CA VAL A 244 17.07 -12.78 -11.39
C VAL A 244 16.21 -11.55 -11.15
N ILE A 245 16.82 -10.38 -11.24
CA ILE A 245 16.09 -9.10 -11.26
C ILE A 245 15.98 -8.65 -12.72
N SER A 246 14.79 -8.28 -13.16
CA SER A 246 14.58 -7.80 -14.53
C SER A 246 13.90 -6.43 -14.57
N TYR A 247 14.15 -5.71 -15.66
CA TYR A 247 13.49 -4.45 -15.99
C TYR A 247 13.55 -4.28 -17.51
N LYS A 248 12.40 -4.22 -18.18
CA LYS A 248 12.32 -4.25 -19.66
C LYS A 248 13.15 -5.41 -20.25
N ASP A 249 14.05 -5.13 -21.19
CA ASP A 249 14.95 -6.12 -21.80
C ASP A 249 16.21 -6.41 -20.96
N ASN A 250 16.42 -5.68 -19.87
CA ASN A 250 17.57 -5.83 -18.99
C ASN A 250 17.30 -6.85 -17.88
N ARG A 251 18.31 -7.65 -17.57
CA ARG A 251 18.31 -8.58 -16.43
C ARG A 251 19.69 -8.71 -15.80
N VAL A 252 19.71 -9.05 -14.52
CA VAL A 252 20.91 -9.34 -13.75
C VAL A 252 20.66 -10.51 -12.80
N ALA A 253 21.66 -11.36 -12.63
CA ALA A 253 21.65 -12.41 -11.62
C ALA A 253 22.03 -11.83 -10.26
N LEU A 254 21.29 -12.20 -9.22
CA LEU A 254 21.56 -11.84 -7.83
C LEU A 254 21.75 -13.12 -7.02
N GLU A 255 22.95 -13.32 -6.49
CA GLU A 255 23.36 -14.52 -5.73
C GLU A 255 23.50 -14.18 -4.23
N CYS A 256 22.90 -15.02 -3.40
CA CYS A 256 22.87 -14.89 -1.94
C CYS A 256 23.83 -15.91 -1.32
N ASP A 257 25.11 -15.56 -1.25
CA ASP A 257 26.18 -16.42 -0.74
C ASP A 257 26.02 -16.65 0.77
N GLY A 258 25.32 -17.72 1.17
CA GLY A 258 25.13 -18.12 2.56
C GLY A 258 26.37 -18.74 3.21
N GLU A 259 26.44 -18.75 4.55
CA GLU A 259 27.60 -19.25 5.33
C GLU A 259 27.88 -20.76 5.18
N ARG A 260 27.03 -21.53 4.48
CA ARG A 260 27.02 -23.00 4.53
C ARG A 260 27.77 -23.74 3.42
N TRP A 261 28.56 -23.04 2.63
CA TRP A 261 29.34 -23.68 1.57
C TRP A 261 30.77 -23.20 1.68
N HIS A 262 31.70 -24.11 1.96
CA HIS A 262 33.05 -24.18 1.38
C HIS A 262 33.77 -25.40 1.99
N GLY A 263 33.54 -26.57 1.40
CA GLY A 263 34.63 -27.55 1.29
C GLY A 263 35.46 -27.20 0.05
N GLU A 264 36.76 -27.51 0.06
CA GLU A 264 37.69 -27.17 -1.03
C GLU A 264 37.22 -27.70 -2.40
N ASP A 265 36.51 -28.84 -2.43
CA ASP A 265 36.02 -29.51 -3.65
C ASP A 265 34.93 -28.75 -4.43
N LYS A 266 34.24 -27.77 -3.83
CA LYS A 266 33.13 -27.04 -4.50
C LYS A 266 33.55 -25.70 -5.10
N LEU A 267 34.74 -25.21 -4.77
CA LEU A 267 35.24 -23.91 -5.24
C LEU A 267 35.53 -23.92 -6.74
N GLU A 268 36.12 -25.00 -7.26
CA GLU A 268 36.41 -25.11 -8.69
C GLU A 268 35.12 -25.24 -9.52
N GLU A 269 34.13 -25.97 -9.02
CA GLU A 269 32.82 -26.12 -9.67
C GLU A 269 32.06 -24.78 -9.72
N ASP A 270 32.05 -24.02 -8.62
CA ASP A 270 31.40 -22.70 -8.56
C ASP A 270 32.11 -21.66 -9.44
N MET A 271 33.45 -21.66 -9.48
CA MET A 271 34.21 -20.80 -10.38
C MET A 271 33.96 -21.12 -11.86
N ASN A 272 33.88 -22.41 -12.19
CA ASN A 272 33.61 -22.85 -13.57
C ASN A 272 32.17 -22.53 -13.98
N ARG A 273 31.19 -22.79 -13.10
CA ARG A 273 29.78 -22.40 -13.27
C ARG A 273 29.65 -20.90 -13.57
N GLN A 274 30.27 -20.06 -12.75
CA GLN A 274 30.21 -18.62 -12.95
C GLN A 274 30.84 -18.20 -14.28
N SER A 275 32.02 -18.74 -14.62
CA SER A 275 32.69 -18.43 -15.90
C SER A 275 31.83 -18.78 -17.12
N ILE A 276 31.10 -19.89 -17.06
CA ILE A 276 30.18 -20.29 -18.14
C ILE A 276 29.02 -19.31 -18.25
N LEU A 277 28.37 -18.96 -17.14
CA LEU A 277 27.23 -18.03 -17.15
C LEU A 277 27.63 -16.62 -17.59
N GLU A 278 28.80 -16.13 -17.19
CA GLU A 278 29.32 -14.83 -17.64
C GLU A 278 29.62 -14.83 -19.15
N ARG A 279 30.16 -15.93 -19.71
CA ARG A 279 30.34 -16.09 -21.17
C ARG A 279 29.01 -16.10 -21.93
N LEU A 280 27.93 -16.55 -21.29
CA LEU A 280 26.57 -16.48 -21.82
C LEU A 280 25.94 -15.08 -21.66
N GLY A 281 26.70 -14.11 -21.15
CA GLY A 281 26.30 -12.71 -21.02
C GLY A 281 25.62 -12.37 -19.70
N TRP A 282 25.60 -13.28 -18.71
CA TRP A 282 25.05 -12.96 -17.39
C TRP A 282 25.98 -12.02 -16.61
N ARG A 283 25.38 -11.01 -16.00
CA ARG A 283 26.01 -10.12 -15.03
C ARG A 283 25.56 -10.53 -13.63
N PHE A 284 26.48 -10.55 -12.68
CA PHE A 284 26.22 -10.99 -11.31
C PHE A 284 26.36 -9.87 -10.29
N ILE A 285 25.40 -9.79 -9.38
CA ILE A 285 25.50 -9.09 -8.11
C ILE A 285 25.53 -10.17 -7.02
N ARG A 286 26.48 -10.09 -6.10
CA ARG A 286 26.60 -11.03 -4.97
C ARG A 286 26.37 -10.29 -3.65
N ILE A 287 25.66 -10.95 -2.74
CA ILE A 287 25.48 -10.52 -1.36
C ILE A 287 26.01 -11.61 -0.45
N ARG A 288 27.01 -11.29 0.39
CA ARG A 288 27.50 -12.23 1.41
C ARG A 288 26.54 -12.25 2.59
N GLY A 289 26.15 -13.45 3.01
CA GLY A 289 25.24 -13.64 4.15
C GLY A 289 25.75 -12.96 5.42
N SER A 290 27.03 -13.14 5.76
CA SER A 290 27.64 -12.53 6.96
C SER A 290 27.57 -11.00 6.95
N GLU A 291 27.80 -10.38 5.79
CA GLU A 291 27.69 -8.94 5.58
C GLU A 291 26.23 -8.47 5.70
N PHE A 292 25.31 -9.21 5.07
CA PHE A 292 23.88 -8.92 5.11
C PHE A 292 23.28 -9.05 6.51
N PHE A 293 23.63 -10.09 7.27
CA PHE A 293 23.11 -10.27 8.63
C PHE A 293 23.73 -9.27 9.62
N SER A 294 24.95 -8.79 9.37
CA SER A 294 25.60 -7.74 10.18
C SER A 294 25.05 -6.34 9.87
N ASP A 295 24.82 -6.00 8.61
CA ASP A 295 24.28 -4.72 8.16
C ASP A 295 23.39 -4.90 6.91
N GLU A 296 22.13 -5.25 7.16
CA GLU A 296 21.13 -5.47 6.11
C GLU A 296 20.90 -4.20 5.29
N SER A 297 20.81 -3.04 5.94
CA SER A 297 20.47 -1.78 5.27
C SER A 297 21.58 -1.36 4.31
N GLY A 298 22.84 -1.33 4.77
CA GLY A 298 23.97 -0.96 3.93
C GLY A 298 24.25 -1.97 2.83
N SER A 299 24.03 -3.27 3.10
CA SER A 299 24.16 -4.32 2.08
C SER A 299 23.16 -4.13 0.95
N MET A 300 21.89 -3.87 1.28
CA MET A 300 20.88 -3.63 0.25
C MET A 300 21.06 -2.30 -0.47
N GLU A 301 21.57 -1.24 0.19
CA GLU A 301 21.91 0.01 -0.48
C GLU A 301 22.98 -0.20 -1.58
N ARG A 302 24.00 -1.04 -1.30
CA ARG A 302 25.00 -1.44 -2.30
C ARG A 302 24.37 -2.22 -3.45
N VAL A 303 23.41 -3.10 -3.18
CA VAL A 303 22.67 -3.85 -4.21
C VAL A 303 21.89 -2.90 -5.10
N ILE A 304 21.12 -1.97 -4.52
CA ILE A 304 20.35 -0.97 -5.28
C ILE A 304 21.26 -0.12 -6.14
N LYS A 305 22.42 0.31 -5.61
CA LYS A 305 23.41 1.05 -6.40
C LYS A 305 23.88 0.25 -7.62
N LYS A 306 24.22 -1.03 -7.43
CA LYS A 306 24.63 -1.92 -8.53
C LYS A 306 23.49 -2.18 -9.52
N LEU A 307 22.25 -2.32 -9.07
CA LEU A 307 21.07 -2.46 -9.94
C LEU A 307 20.91 -1.23 -10.86
N ASN A 308 21.05 -0.03 -10.30
CA ASN A 308 21.02 1.21 -11.07
C ASN A 308 22.17 1.30 -12.08
N GLU A 309 23.39 0.87 -11.71
CA GLU A 309 24.56 0.82 -12.61
C GLU A 309 24.35 -0.12 -13.81
N VAL A 310 23.47 -1.12 -13.68
CA VAL A 310 23.12 -2.07 -14.76
C VAL A 310 21.79 -1.78 -15.44
N GLU A 311 21.23 -0.58 -15.22
CA GLU A 311 19.98 -0.08 -15.80
C GLU A 311 18.74 -0.92 -15.44
N ILE A 312 18.69 -1.42 -14.21
CA ILE A 312 17.53 -2.10 -13.65
C ILE A 312 16.87 -1.20 -12.62
N TYR A 313 15.59 -0.89 -12.85
CA TYR A 313 14.81 0.03 -12.05
C TYR A 313 13.49 -0.63 -11.62
N PRO A 314 12.83 -0.11 -10.57
CA PRO A 314 11.50 -0.59 -10.20
C PRO A 314 10.43 -0.18 -11.24
N GLU A 315 9.43 -1.04 -11.43
CA GLU A 315 8.30 -0.82 -12.33
C GLU A 315 7.05 -0.33 -11.58
N GLU A 316 6.24 0.50 -12.25
CA GLU A 316 4.87 0.83 -11.87
C GLU A 316 3.93 0.05 -12.81
N SER A 317 3.01 -0.78 -12.30
CA SER A 317 2.17 -1.58 -13.22
C SER A 317 0.80 -1.98 -12.66
N ASN A 318 -0.16 -2.17 -13.57
CA ASN A 318 -1.60 -2.40 -13.33
C ASN A 318 -1.94 -3.89 -13.45
N HIS A 319 -2.47 -4.52 -12.40
CA HIS A 319 -3.10 -5.84 -12.49
C HIS A 319 -4.31 -5.95 -11.56
N ASP A 320 -5.50 -6.08 -12.15
CA ASP A 320 -6.77 -6.28 -11.45
C ASP A 320 -7.41 -7.63 -11.85
N SER A 321 -7.55 -8.55 -10.88
CA SER A 321 -8.40 -9.74 -10.96
C SER A 321 -9.88 -9.33 -10.93
N ASN A 322 -10.71 -9.90 -11.82
CA ASN A 322 -12.11 -9.50 -12.00
C ASN A 322 -13.03 -9.84 -10.80
N ASP A 323 -12.77 -10.93 -10.05
CA ASP A 323 -13.67 -11.37 -8.96
C ASP A 323 -13.50 -10.55 -7.67
N ASP A 324 -12.27 -10.15 -7.32
CA ASP A 324 -12.01 -9.37 -6.09
C ASP A 324 -12.62 -7.97 -6.13
N ASN A 325 -12.96 -7.48 -7.32
CA ASN A 325 -13.44 -6.13 -7.54
C ASN A 325 -14.97 -6.02 -7.60
N ILE A 326 -15.71 -7.13 -7.54
CA ILE A 326 -17.18 -7.10 -7.63
C ILE A 326 -17.76 -6.25 -6.49
N LEU A 327 -17.41 -6.58 -5.24
CA LEU A 327 -17.91 -5.84 -4.07
C LEU A 327 -17.48 -4.36 -4.10
N LYS A 328 -16.22 -4.08 -4.44
CA LYS A 328 -15.71 -2.72 -4.66
C LYS A 328 -16.56 -1.95 -5.66
N ASN A 329 -16.81 -2.53 -6.84
CA ASN A 329 -17.54 -1.87 -7.92
C ASN A 329 -19.02 -1.67 -7.55
N THR A 330 -19.64 -2.64 -6.88
CA THR A 330 -21.00 -2.51 -6.33
C THR A 330 -21.09 -1.34 -5.35
N ILE A 331 -20.15 -1.23 -4.41
CA ILE A 331 -20.13 -0.13 -3.43
C ILE A 331 -19.92 1.22 -4.13
N ILE A 332 -18.98 1.32 -5.07
CA ILE A 332 -18.71 2.56 -5.80
C ILE A 332 -19.94 3.00 -6.61
N SER A 333 -20.55 2.08 -7.35
CA SER A 333 -21.78 2.36 -8.12
C SER A 333 -22.89 2.84 -7.19
N ARG A 334 -23.10 2.15 -6.06
CA ARG A 334 -24.14 2.50 -5.11
C ARG A 334 -23.88 3.84 -4.42
N ALA A 335 -22.62 4.15 -4.09
CA ALA A 335 -22.24 5.44 -3.52
C ALA A 335 -22.52 6.59 -4.51
N GLN A 336 -22.28 6.38 -5.80
CA GLN A 336 -22.62 7.36 -6.84
C GLN A 336 -24.13 7.61 -6.94
N GLU A 337 -24.95 6.57 -6.85
CA GLU A 337 -26.42 6.71 -6.79
C GLU A 337 -26.87 7.51 -5.56
N ILE A 338 -26.29 7.21 -4.39
CA ILE A 338 -26.58 7.93 -3.14
C ILE A 338 -26.19 9.42 -3.25
N MET A 339 -25.03 9.73 -3.82
CA MET A 339 -24.64 11.13 -4.03
C MET A 339 -25.56 11.84 -5.01
N ALA A 340 -25.95 11.17 -6.10
CA ALA A 340 -26.87 11.73 -7.09
C ALA A 340 -28.22 12.11 -6.46
N SER A 341 -28.72 11.32 -5.50
CA SER A 341 -29.99 11.64 -4.84
C SER A 341 -29.91 12.89 -3.97
N TRP A 342 -28.74 13.22 -3.40
CA TRP A 342 -28.56 14.43 -2.60
C TRP A 342 -28.65 15.70 -3.44
N TYR A 343 -28.14 15.69 -4.67
CA TYR A 343 -28.24 16.84 -5.58
C TYR A 343 -29.69 17.12 -5.97
N VAL A 344 -30.50 16.06 -6.17
CA VAL A 344 -31.94 16.20 -6.47
C VAL A 344 -32.69 16.79 -5.26
N GLU A 345 -32.40 16.31 -4.05
CA GLU A 345 -32.98 16.86 -2.81
C GLU A 345 -32.65 18.35 -2.64
N ASP A 346 -31.39 18.73 -2.86
CA ASP A 346 -30.94 20.12 -2.72
C ASP A 346 -31.58 21.05 -3.77
N GLU A 347 -31.77 20.58 -5.02
CA GLU A 347 -32.46 21.34 -6.07
C GLU A 347 -33.95 21.53 -5.76
N GLU A 348 -34.64 20.49 -5.29
CA GLU A 348 -36.04 20.57 -4.90
C GLU A 348 -36.25 21.52 -3.72
N ASP A 349 -35.37 21.47 -2.72
CA ASP A 349 -35.46 22.36 -1.56
C ASP A 349 -35.13 23.82 -1.93
N MET A 350 -34.17 24.05 -2.83
CA MET A 350 -33.93 25.38 -3.38
C MET A 350 -35.15 25.93 -4.13
N MET A 351 -35.83 25.10 -4.93
CA MET A 351 -37.04 25.49 -5.65
C MET A 351 -38.22 25.78 -4.71
N LYS A 352 -38.31 25.10 -3.56
CA LYS A 352 -39.32 25.39 -2.52
C LYS A 352 -39.06 26.70 -1.79
N VAL A 353 -37.80 27.11 -1.62
CA VAL A 353 -37.44 28.38 -0.96
C VAL A 353 -37.68 29.60 -1.88
N LEU A 354 -37.73 29.39 -3.20
CA LEU A 354 -37.99 30.41 -4.21
C LEU A 354 -39.49 30.63 -4.51
N GLN A 355 -40.37 29.80 -3.96
CA GLN A 355 -41.83 29.93 -4.01
C GLN A 355 -42.37 30.53 -2.71
#